data_AF-A0A372ZSP7-F1
#
_entry.id   AF-A0A372ZSP7-F1
#
_cell.length_a   1.000
_cell.length_b   1.000
_cell.length_c   1.000
_cell.angle_alpha   90.00
_cell.angle_beta   90.00
_cell.angle_gamma   90.00
#
_symmetry.space_group_name_H-M   'P 1'
#
loop_
_entity.id
_entity.type
_entity.pdbx_description
1 polymer ?
#
loop_
_entity_poly.entity_id
_entity_poly.type
_entity_poly.pdbx_seq_one_letter_code
_entity_poly.pdbx_strand_id
1 'polypeptide(L)'
;MLRGHCEGADHRELMAWPHWALKHLYAPVGVMFGKFPQGAVESGQRGQRIPPPPFSFLPVRAGVRPLDPRFLETTPDLAAALAVSADDGRDVFEHIPCEWKAVREWASSLPRPAKR
;
A
#
# COMPACT_ATOMS: atom_id res chain seq x y z
N MET A 1 9.00 -25.83 7.68
CA MET A 1 10.12 -25.34 6.86
C MET A 1 9.57 -24.43 5.78
N LEU A 2 9.77 -23.11 5.87
CA LEU A 2 9.46 -22.20 4.77
C LEU A 2 10.62 -22.22 3.78
N ARG A 3 10.39 -22.82 2.60
CA ARG A 3 11.32 -22.85 1.46
C ARG A 3 11.41 -21.43 0.88
N GLY A 4 12.40 -20.66 1.32
CA GLY A 4 12.60 -19.28 0.86
C GLY A 4 13.92 -19.03 0.12
N HIS A 5 14.86 -19.98 0.13
CA HIS A 5 16.15 -19.77 -0.52
C HIS A 5 16.04 -20.09 -2.01
N CYS A 6 16.05 -19.05 -2.85
CA CYS A 6 16.26 -19.21 -4.29
C CYS A 6 17.74 -18.95 -4.56
N GLU A 7 18.47 -19.97 -5.00
CA GLU A 7 19.86 -19.81 -5.40
C GLU A 7 19.96 -18.80 -6.55
N GLY A 8 20.82 -17.79 -6.37
CA GLY A 8 21.11 -16.79 -7.41
C GLY A 8 20.23 -15.53 -7.41
N ALA A 9 19.30 -15.35 -6.48
CA ALA A 9 18.51 -14.12 -6.36
C ALA A 9 18.51 -13.57 -4.93
N ASP A 10 18.84 -12.28 -4.76
CA ASP A 10 18.73 -11.61 -3.46
C ASP A 10 17.25 -11.57 -3.04
N HIS A 11 16.96 -11.82 -1.75
CA HIS A 11 15.63 -11.65 -1.17
C HIS A 11 15.04 -10.27 -1.48
N ARG A 12 15.90 -9.24 -1.54
CA ARG A 12 15.46 -7.91 -1.97
C ARG A 12 14.94 -7.93 -3.41
N GLU A 13 15.58 -8.61 -4.34
CA GLU A 13 15.12 -8.70 -5.73
C GLU A 13 13.83 -9.51 -5.83
N LEU A 14 13.77 -10.66 -5.15
CA LEU A 14 12.60 -11.53 -5.12
C LEU A 14 11.34 -10.80 -4.63
N MET A 15 11.48 -9.94 -3.62
CA MET A 15 10.36 -9.17 -3.08
C MET A 15 10.04 -7.90 -3.87
N ALA A 16 10.89 -7.44 -4.79
CA ALA A 16 10.69 -6.18 -5.50
C ALA A 16 9.46 -6.23 -6.41
N TRP A 17 9.33 -7.28 -7.22
CA TRP A 17 8.21 -7.44 -8.15
C TRP A 17 6.85 -7.60 -7.46
N PRO A 18 6.69 -8.50 -6.47
CA PRO A 18 5.45 -8.60 -5.71
C PRO A 18 5.06 -7.30 -5.00
N HIS A 19 6.03 -6.63 -4.36
CA HIS A 19 5.80 -5.34 -3.70
C HIS A 19 5.33 -4.25 -4.65
N TRP A 20 5.96 -4.15 -5.83
CA TRP A 20 5.59 -3.19 -6.87
C TRP A 20 4.19 -3.47 -7.40
N ALA A 21 3.87 -4.71 -7.74
CA ALA A 21 2.56 -5.10 -8.25
C ALA A 21 1.44 -4.78 -7.24
N LEU A 22 1.64 -5.11 -5.96
CA LEU A 22 0.67 -4.84 -4.90
C LEU A 22 0.45 -3.34 -4.67
N LYS A 23 1.51 -2.53 -4.70
CA LYS A 23 1.37 -1.06 -4.63
C LYS A 23 0.51 -0.52 -5.78
N HIS A 24 0.70 -1.00 -7.00
CA HIS A 24 -0.11 -0.55 -8.14
C HIS A 24 -1.59 -0.93 -8.02
N LEU A 25 -1.87 -2.16 -7.58
CA LEU A 25 -3.23 -2.67 -7.47
C LEU A 25 -4.05 -1.96 -6.39
N TYR A 26 -3.41 -1.60 -5.29
CA TYR A 26 -4.12 -1.27 -4.06
C TYR A 26 -3.87 0.16 -3.55
N ALA A 27 -2.91 0.90 -4.11
CA ALA A 27 -2.77 2.33 -3.82
C ALA A 27 -4.03 3.16 -4.13
N PRO A 28 -4.81 2.89 -5.20
CA PRO A 28 -6.04 3.65 -5.49
C PRO A 28 -7.12 3.50 -4.41
N VAL A 29 -7.20 2.33 -3.77
CA VAL A 29 -8.10 2.08 -2.63
C VAL A 29 -7.43 2.38 -1.28
N GLY A 30 -6.32 3.14 -1.32
CA GLY A 30 -5.66 3.63 -0.13
C GLY A 30 -5.01 2.54 0.72
N VAL A 31 -4.63 1.38 0.17
CA VAL A 31 -3.88 0.36 0.93
C VAL A 31 -2.39 0.47 0.60
N MET A 32 -1.56 0.44 1.63
CA MET A 32 -0.11 0.56 1.51
C MET A 32 0.59 -0.76 1.80
N PHE A 33 1.58 -1.07 0.97
CA PHE A 33 2.46 -2.22 1.14
C PHE A 33 3.87 -1.75 1.46
N GLY A 34 4.43 -2.27 2.55
CA GLY A 34 5.86 -2.18 2.87
C GLY A 34 6.63 -3.39 2.35
N LYS A 35 7.95 -3.36 2.46
CA LYS A 35 8.81 -4.52 2.16
C LYS A 35 10.02 -4.47 3.08
N PHE A 36 10.24 -5.55 3.81
CA PHE A 36 11.31 -5.69 4.78
C PHE A 36 12.14 -6.94 4.43
N PRO A 37 13.31 -6.80 3.80
CA PRO A 37 14.19 -7.92 3.50
C PRO A 37 14.83 -8.46 4.79
N GLN A 38 14.94 -9.78 4.91
CA GLN A 38 15.63 -10.43 6.02
C GLN A 38 17.04 -9.85 6.22
N GLY A 39 17.42 -9.58 7.47
CA GLY A 39 18.77 -9.11 7.79
C GLY A 39 19.09 -7.67 7.38
N ALA A 40 18.17 -6.97 6.70
CA ALA A 40 18.37 -5.57 6.33
C ALA A 40 18.49 -4.68 7.58
N VAL A 41 19.55 -3.89 7.64
CA VAL A 41 19.78 -2.91 8.71
C VAL A 41 19.29 -1.56 8.21
N GLU A 42 18.28 -1.01 8.89
CA GLU A 42 17.69 0.28 8.55
C GLU A 42 17.71 1.24 9.76
N SER A 43 17.73 2.53 9.46
CA SER A 43 17.56 3.59 10.46
C SER A 43 16.16 4.16 10.37
N GLY A 44 15.49 4.33 11.50
CA GLY A 44 14.21 5.01 11.59
C GLY A 44 14.32 6.51 11.31
N GLN A 45 13.18 7.18 11.13
CA GLN A 45 13.13 8.62 10.84
C GLN A 45 13.79 9.50 11.90
N ARG A 46 13.98 9.02 13.14
CA ARG A 46 14.68 9.75 14.22
C ARG A 46 16.14 9.26 14.41
N GLY A 47 16.69 8.56 13.43
CA GLY A 47 18.08 8.06 13.45
C GLY A 47 18.31 6.82 14.31
N GLN A 48 17.30 6.30 15.00
CA GLN A 48 17.41 5.07 15.78
C GLN A 48 17.58 3.85 14.87
N ARG A 49 18.42 2.89 15.27
CA ARG A 49 18.54 1.61 14.57
C ARG A 49 17.27 0.78 14.72
N ILE A 50 16.75 0.30 13.59
CA ILE A 50 15.66 -0.68 13.58
C ILE A 50 16.30 -2.07 13.66
N PRO A 51 15.86 -2.94 14.58
CA PRO A 51 16.38 -4.31 14.64
C PRO A 51 16.09 -5.02 13.31
N PRO A 52 17.06 -5.76 12.76
CA PRO A 52 16.88 -6.42 11.48
C PRO A 52 15.76 -7.47 11.57
N PRO A 53 14.91 -7.58 10.53
CA PRO A 53 13.81 -8.53 10.57
C PRO A 53 14.34 -9.97 10.48
N PRO A 54 13.80 -10.91 11.30
CA PRO A 54 14.27 -12.30 11.33
C PRO A 54 13.91 -13.08 10.07
N PHE A 55 12.93 -12.60 9.29
CA PHE A 55 12.51 -13.15 8.00
C PHE A 55 12.04 -12.02 7.08
N SER A 56 11.99 -12.30 5.77
CA SER A 56 11.48 -11.37 4.76
C SER A 56 9.94 -11.30 4.80
N PHE A 57 9.34 -10.11 4.82
CA PHE A 57 7.87 -9.97 4.84
C PHE A 57 7.34 -8.68 4.17
N LEU A 58 6.07 -8.73 3.75
CA LEU A 58 5.30 -7.61 3.21
C LEU A 58 4.19 -7.21 4.20
N PRO A 59 4.34 -6.12 4.96
CA PRO A 59 3.24 -5.63 5.77
C PRO A 59 2.21 -4.93 4.87
N VAL A 60 0.94 -5.19 5.16
CA VAL A 60 -0.23 -4.56 4.55
C VAL A 60 -0.87 -3.66 5.58
N ARG A 61 -1.14 -2.40 5.23
CA ARG A 61 -1.86 -1.47 6.10
C ARG A 61 -2.84 -0.64 5.30
N ALA A 62 -3.98 -0.30 5.89
CA ALA A 62 -4.76 0.81 5.38
C ALA A 62 -3.88 2.07 5.41
N GLY A 63 -3.72 2.70 4.26
CA GLY A 63 -3.03 3.95 4.03
C GLY A 63 -3.85 5.15 4.49
N VAL A 64 -4.63 4.99 5.56
CA VAL A 64 -5.21 6.11 6.29
C VAL A 64 -4.03 6.83 6.94
N ARG A 65 -3.46 7.78 6.19
CA ARG A 65 -2.51 8.72 6.78
C ARG A 65 -3.31 9.50 7.85
N PRO A 66 -2.72 9.75 9.03
CA PRO A 66 -3.28 10.74 9.93
C PRO A 66 -3.58 12.00 9.13
N LEU A 67 -4.77 12.57 9.33
CA LEU A 67 -5.26 13.81 8.73
C LEU A 67 -4.09 14.78 8.55
N ASP A 68 -3.69 15.12 7.31
CA ASP A 68 -2.65 16.13 7.10
C ASP A 68 -3.28 17.50 7.40
N PRO A 69 -2.94 18.17 8.52
CA PRO A 69 -3.62 19.40 8.90
C PRO A 69 -3.46 20.48 7.84
N ARG A 70 -2.31 20.50 7.16
CA ARG A 70 -2.00 21.49 6.11
C ARG A 70 -2.86 21.30 4.85
N PHE A 71 -3.30 20.07 4.58
CA PHE A 71 -4.20 19.79 3.47
C PHE A 71 -5.59 20.38 3.72
N LEU A 72 -6.10 20.26 4.95
CA LEU A 72 -7.40 20.83 5.33
C LEU A 72 -7.37 22.35 5.49
N GLU A 73 -6.23 22.91 5.94
CA GLU A 73 -6.01 24.37 5.95
C GLU A 73 -6.14 24.98 4.55
N THR A 74 -5.73 24.26 3.50
CA THR A 74 -5.80 24.73 2.12
C THR A 74 -7.09 24.33 1.39
N THR A 75 -7.99 23.59 2.05
CA THR A 75 -9.27 23.10 1.50
C THR A 75 -10.42 23.27 2.51
N PRO A 76 -10.84 24.52 2.82
CA PRO A 76 -11.78 24.80 3.92
C PRO A 76 -13.16 24.16 3.76
N ASP A 77 -13.68 24.05 2.52
CA ASP A 77 -14.96 23.39 2.27
C ASP A 77 -14.92 21.89 2.58
N LEU A 78 -13.80 21.23 2.27
CA LEU A 78 -13.58 19.83 2.58
C LEU A 78 -13.39 19.63 4.09
N ALA A 79 -12.69 20.55 4.76
CA ALA A 79 -12.54 20.54 6.21
C ALA A 79 -13.89 20.67 6.92
N ALA A 80 -14.77 21.56 6.45
CA ALA A 80 -16.12 21.73 6.98
C ALA A 80 -16.98 20.47 6.76
N ALA A 81 -16.91 19.86 5.58
CA ALA A 81 -17.62 18.62 5.28
C ALA A 81 -17.16 17.44 6.16
N LEU A 82 -15.85 17.31 6.39
CA LEU A 82 -15.29 16.28 7.27
C LEU A 82 -15.62 16.50 8.75
N ALA A 83 -15.68 17.75 9.21
CA ALA A 83 -15.97 18.07 10.61
C ALA A 83 -17.36 17.61 11.06
N VAL A 84 -18.30 17.47 10.13
CA VAL A 84 -19.67 17.00 10.38
C VAL A 84 -19.93 15.60 9.83
N SER A 85 -18.94 14.97 9.19
CA SER A 85 -19.10 13.61 8.66
C SER A 85 -19.09 12.59 9.79
N ALA A 86 -20.14 11.77 9.85
CA ALA A 86 -20.21 10.60 10.71
C ALA A 86 -20.06 9.35 9.83
N ASP A 87 -19.23 8.40 10.27
CA ASP A 87 -19.22 7.07 9.68
C ASP A 87 -20.53 6.36 10.06
N ASP A 88 -21.38 6.11 9.06
CA ASP A 88 -22.65 5.42 9.23
C ASP A 88 -22.53 3.90 9.07
N GLY A 89 -21.30 3.39 8.95
CA GLY A 89 -20.99 1.96 8.89
C GLY A 89 -21.30 1.30 7.55
N ARG A 90 -21.66 2.08 6.52
CA ARG A 90 -21.88 1.55 5.17
C ARG A 90 -20.56 1.13 4.53
N ASP A 91 -20.50 -0.11 4.06
CA ASP A 91 -19.40 -0.57 3.23
C ASP A 91 -19.56 0.00 1.81
N VAL A 92 -18.81 1.07 1.54
CA VAL A 92 -18.77 1.71 0.21
C VAL A 92 -18.19 0.79 -0.88
N PHE A 93 -17.62 -0.35 -0.52
CA PHE A 93 -17.11 -1.37 -1.42
C PHE A 93 -18.04 -2.58 -1.60
N GLU A 94 -19.20 -2.61 -0.91
CA GLU A 94 -20.16 -3.72 -0.95
C GLU A 94 -20.51 -4.18 -2.38
N HIS A 95 -20.54 -3.25 -3.33
CA HIS A 95 -20.94 -3.49 -4.71
C HIS A 95 -19.76 -3.68 -5.67
N ILE A 96 -18.52 -3.62 -5.18
CA ILE A 96 -17.34 -3.87 -5.99
C ILE A 96 -17.08 -5.39 -5.98
N PRO A 97 -17.10 -6.07 -7.15
CA PRO A 97 -16.92 -7.51 -7.19
C PRO A 97 -15.57 -7.92 -6.60
N CYS A 98 -15.59 -8.74 -5.54
CA CYS A 98 -14.40 -9.35 -4.94
C CYS A 98 -13.71 -10.37 -5.87
N GLU A 99 -14.29 -10.65 -7.05
CA GLU A 99 -13.71 -11.56 -8.01
C GLU A 99 -12.57 -10.91 -8.78
N TRP A 100 -11.37 -11.47 -8.57
CA TRP A 100 -10.13 -11.06 -9.23
C TRP A 100 -10.24 -10.96 -10.76
N LYS A 101 -11.15 -11.73 -11.37
CA LYS A 101 -11.44 -11.68 -12.81
C LYS A 101 -12.12 -10.38 -13.23
N ALA A 102 -13.15 -9.94 -12.49
CA ALA A 102 -13.86 -8.70 -12.76
C ALA A 102 -12.96 -7.47 -12.54
N VAL A 103 -12.12 -7.52 -11.50
CA VAL A 103 -11.11 -6.48 -11.24
C VAL A 103 -10.09 -6.39 -12.39
N ARG A 104 -9.63 -7.53 -12.93
CA ARG A 104 -8.73 -7.56 -14.10
C ARG A 104 -9.37 -7.02 -15.38
N GLU A 105 -10.64 -7.33 -15.61
CA GLU A 105 -11.40 -6.82 -16.77
C GLU A 105 -11.57 -5.30 -16.67
N TRP A 106 -11.95 -4.79 -15.49
CA TRP A 106 -12.03 -3.34 -15.22
C TRP A 106 -10.68 -2.63 -15.36
N ALA A 107 -9.59 -3.19 -14.82
CA ALA A 107 -8.26 -2.59 -14.95
C ALA A 107 -7.77 -2.53 -16.40
N SER A 108 -8.21 -3.49 -17.23
CA SER A 108 -7.85 -3.55 -18.66
C SER A 108 -8.59 -2.50 -19.50
N SER A 109 -9.70 -1.94 -19.01
CA SER A 109 -10.44 -0.87 -19.70
C SER A 109 -9.87 0.54 -19.45
N LEU A 110 -8.91 0.70 -18.54
CA LEU A 110 -8.34 2.01 -18.22
C LEU A 110 -7.27 2.45 -19.24
N PRO A 111 -7.20 3.76 -19.57
CA PRO A 111 -6.22 4.27 -20.52
C PRO A 111 -4.79 4.09 -20.00
N ARG A 112 -3.92 3.52 -20.83
CA ARG A 112 -2.50 3.33 -20.52
C ARG A 112 -1.71 4.62 -20.77
N PRO A 113 -0.78 5.01 -19.89
CA PRO A 113 0.12 6.11 -20.18
C PRO A 113 1.03 5.75 -21.37
N ALA A 114 1.20 6.67 -22.31
CA ALA A 114 2.18 6.52 -23.38
C ALA A 114 3.59 6.46 -22.77
N LYS A 115 4.39 5.49 -23.21
CA LYS A 115 5.81 5.40 -22.84
C LYS A 115 6.50 6.70 -23.30
N ARG A 116 7.04 7.46 -22.35
CA ARG A 116 8.10 8.45 -22.62
C ARG A 116 9.44 7.75 -22.65
#